data_AF-A0A7X7GWE5-F1
#
_entry.id   AF-A0A7X7GWE5-F1
#
_cell.length_a   1.000
_cell.length_b   1.000
_cell.length_c   1.000
_cell.angle_alpha   90.00
_cell.angle_beta   90.00
_cell.angle_gamma   90.00
#
_symmetry.space_group_name_H-M   'P 1'
#
loop_
_entity.id
_entity.type
_entity.pdbx_description
1 polymer ?
#
loop_
_entity_poly.entity_id
_entity_poly.type
_entity_poly.pdbx_seq_one_letter_code
_entity_poly.pdbx_strand_id
1 'polypeptide(L)'
;MRLQVGVVLGVVALTFAVAGGAAVAGSRTKAEEALSSVKAEPSAAAVARLQVAKAEDALDRARAARQAGDATHADLLDDLALEWAVTAVDLARAAELEARAAEVEKETAELEARAKRALTLIEQTLARRGKAAEKLRALGVEPEPLGPVVPRAESEREGAADAQPAATEATP
;
A
#
# COMPACT_ATOMS: atom_id res chain seq x y z
N MET A 1 40.80 -10.48 0.79
CA MET A 1 39.85 -9.42 1.23
C MET A 1 38.47 -10.04 1.26
N ARG A 2 37.96 -10.39 2.45
CA ARG A 2 36.67 -11.08 2.64
C ARG A 2 35.62 -10.02 2.98
N LEU A 3 34.64 -9.79 2.10
CA LEU A 3 33.49 -8.93 2.41
C LEU A 3 32.46 -9.76 3.19
N GLN A 4 32.13 -9.27 4.39
CA GLN A 4 31.15 -9.85 5.30
C GLN A 4 29.73 -9.68 4.76
N VAL A 5 29.00 -10.79 4.72
CA VAL A 5 27.55 -10.85 4.51
C VAL A 5 26.87 -10.43 5.81
N GLY A 6 26.23 -9.26 5.81
CA GLY A 6 25.42 -8.79 6.92
C GLY A 6 24.03 -9.41 6.86
N VAL A 7 23.83 -10.49 7.62
CA VAL A 7 22.52 -11.06 7.92
C VAL A 7 21.80 -10.08 8.85
N VAL A 8 20.82 -9.34 8.33
CA VAL A 8 19.91 -8.52 9.16
C VAL A 8 18.84 -9.45 9.72
N LEU A 9 19.18 -10.07 10.85
CA LEU A 9 18.24 -10.81 11.70
C LEU A 9 17.43 -9.78 12.50
N GLY A 10 16.28 -9.36 11.95
CA GLY A 10 15.36 -8.47 12.65
C GLY A 10 14.64 -9.21 13.76
N VAL A 11 15.13 -9.08 14.99
CA VAL A 11 14.46 -9.52 16.22
C VAL A 11 13.19 -8.68 16.38
N VAL A 12 12.03 -9.28 16.10
CA VAL A 12 10.72 -8.69 16.44
C VAL A 12 10.53 -8.88 17.95
N ALA A 13 10.91 -7.87 18.72
CA ALA A 13 10.60 -7.78 20.13
C ALA A 13 9.11 -7.41 20.29
N LEU A 14 8.28 -8.41 20.57
CA LEU A 14 6.89 -8.25 20.96
C LEU A 14 6.85 -7.68 22.39
N THR A 15 6.81 -6.35 22.52
CA THR A 15 6.57 -5.71 23.81
C THR A 15 5.08 -5.75 24.13
N PHE A 16 4.67 -6.72 24.96
CA PHE A 16 3.44 -6.61 25.75
C PHE A 16 3.62 -5.50 26.78
N ALA A 17 3.26 -4.28 26.42
CA ALA A 17 3.10 -3.21 27.39
C ALA A 17 1.74 -3.37 28.07
N VAL A 18 1.71 -4.04 29.22
CA VAL A 18 0.59 -3.94 30.16
C VAL A 18 0.64 -2.52 30.73
N ALA A 19 -0.06 -1.60 30.07
CA ALA A 19 -0.22 -0.23 30.53
C ALA A 19 -1.34 -0.19 31.59
N GLY A 20 -0.98 -0.52 32.83
CA GLY A 20 -1.80 -0.22 34.00
C GLY A 20 -1.68 1.25 34.39
N GLY A 21 -2.82 1.95 34.42
CA GLY A 21 -3.02 3.10 35.29
C GLY A 21 -2.46 4.44 34.82
N ALA A 22 -3.17 5.10 33.90
CA ALA A 22 -3.18 6.56 33.85
C ALA A 22 -4.64 6.99 33.68
N ALA A 23 -5.13 7.84 34.60
CA ALA A 23 -6.39 8.56 34.46
C ALA A 23 -6.27 9.59 33.32
N VAL A 24 -6.24 9.03 32.12
CA VAL A 24 -6.46 9.63 30.80
C VAL A 24 -7.99 9.73 30.64
N ALA A 25 -8.50 10.49 29.67
CA ALA A 25 -9.92 10.49 29.29
C ALA A 25 -10.54 9.09 29.50
N GLY A 26 -11.65 9.02 30.25
CA GLY A 26 -12.23 7.75 30.70
C GLY A 26 -12.42 6.78 29.54
N SER A 27 -12.24 5.48 29.77
CA SER A 27 -12.24 4.44 28.72
C SER A 27 -13.45 4.56 27.78
N ARG A 28 -14.60 5.00 28.31
CA ARG A 28 -15.78 5.41 27.55
C ARG A 28 -15.50 6.44 26.45
N THR A 29 -14.91 7.59 26.80
CA THR A 29 -14.65 8.67 25.84
C THR A 29 -13.72 8.19 24.73
N LYS A 30 -12.68 7.44 25.08
CA LYS A 30 -11.77 6.84 24.09
C LYS A 30 -12.49 5.84 23.18
N ALA A 31 -13.39 5.02 23.74
CA ALA A 31 -14.17 4.06 22.97
C ALA A 31 -15.10 4.80 21.98
N GLU A 32 -15.79 5.84 22.42
CA GLU A 32 -16.66 6.67 21.59
C GLU A 32 -15.87 7.38 20.47
N GLU A 33 -14.70 7.94 20.76
CA GLU A 33 -13.79 8.54 19.78
C GLU A 33 -13.32 7.52 18.73
N ALA A 34 -12.85 6.35 19.18
CA ALA A 34 -12.42 5.28 18.28
C ALA A 34 -13.57 4.80 17.38
N LEU A 35 -14.78 4.60 17.94
CA LEU A 35 -15.96 4.25 17.15
C LEU A 35 -16.34 5.33 16.14
N SER A 36 -16.26 6.61 16.51
CA SER A 36 -16.50 7.71 15.58
C SER A 36 -15.51 7.69 14.41
N SER A 37 -14.24 7.39 14.67
CA SER A 37 -13.22 7.34 13.62
C SER A 37 -13.48 6.21 12.62
N VAL A 38 -13.87 5.02 13.08
CA VAL A 38 -14.20 3.88 12.21
C VAL A 38 -15.49 4.13 11.43
N LYS A 39 -16.49 4.76 12.05
CA LYS A 39 -17.80 5.04 11.42
C LYS A 39 -17.76 6.18 10.40
N ALA A 40 -16.76 7.06 10.47
CA ALA A 40 -16.59 8.14 9.51
C ALA A 40 -16.37 7.62 8.08
N GLU A 41 -15.77 6.43 7.95
CA GLU A 41 -15.48 5.78 6.67
C GLU A 41 -16.36 4.53 6.48
N PRO A 42 -17.30 4.53 5.50
CA PRO A 42 -18.22 3.41 5.30
C PRO A 42 -17.54 2.06 5.03
N SER A 43 -16.39 2.06 4.35
CA SER A 43 -15.59 0.86 4.07
C SER A 43 -14.95 0.30 5.35
N ALA A 44 -14.38 1.17 6.19
CA ALA A 44 -13.84 0.78 7.50
C ALA A 44 -14.94 0.22 8.41
N ALA A 45 -16.09 0.89 8.47
CA ALA A 45 -17.24 0.44 9.23
C ALA A 45 -17.78 -0.92 8.77
N ALA A 46 -17.75 -1.19 7.45
CA ALA A 46 -18.17 -2.47 6.91
C ALA A 46 -17.25 -3.63 7.33
N VAL A 47 -15.92 -3.42 7.27
CA VAL A 47 -14.92 -4.41 7.68
C VAL A 47 -14.98 -4.69 9.18
N ALA A 48 -15.11 -3.63 9.99
CA ALA A 48 -15.07 -3.73 11.45
C ALA A 48 -16.46 -3.87 12.10
N ARG A 49 -17.51 -4.18 11.32
CA ARG A 49 -18.92 -4.13 11.75
C ARG A 49 -19.19 -4.90 13.04
N LEU A 50 -18.60 -6.10 13.19
CA LEU A 50 -18.82 -6.94 14.38
C LEU A 50 -18.22 -6.28 15.64
N GLN A 51 -17.02 -5.72 15.53
CA GLN A 51 -16.31 -5.09 16.63
C GLN A 51 -17.00 -3.79 17.04
N VAL A 52 -17.47 -3.01 16.06
CA VAL A 52 -18.30 -1.82 16.31
C VAL A 52 -19.55 -2.20 17.11
N ALA A 53 -20.29 -3.23 16.68
CA ALA A 53 -21.50 -3.67 17.40
C ALA A 53 -21.21 -4.15 18.83
N LYS A 54 -20.09 -4.84 19.06
CA LYS A 54 -19.69 -5.29 20.40
C LYS A 54 -19.27 -4.15 21.32
N ALA A 55 -18.59 -3.14 20.78
CA ALA A 55 -18.22 -1.95 21.54
C ALA A 55 -19.47 -1.17 21.95
N GLU A 56 -20.44 -1.00 21.05
CA GLU A 56 -21.73 -0.35 21.34
C GLU A 56 -22.53 -1.12 22.41
N ASP A 57 -22.64 -2.45 22.30
CA ASP A 57 -23.30 -3.28 23.31
C ASP A 57 -22.64 -3.12 24.69
N ALA A 58 -21.30 -3.11 24.74
CA ALA A 58 -20.58 -2.90 25.99
C ALA A 58 -20.84 -1.50 26.60
N LEU A 59 -20.91 -0.44 25.78
CA LEU A 59 -21.25 0.92 26.24
C LEU A 59 -22.68 1.00 26.78
N ASP A 60 -23.63 0.35 26.12
CA ASP A 60 -25.03 0.31 26.57
C ASP A 60 -25.16 -0.44 27.90
N ARG A 61 -24.46 -1.57 28.04
CA ARG A 61 -24.38 -2.31 29.30
C ARG A 61 -23.69 -1.50 30.40
N ALA A 62 -22.62 -0.77 30.08
CA ALA A 62 -21.96 0.14 31.04
C ALA A 62 -22.92 1.22 31.52
N ARG A 63 -23.75 1.77 30.61
CA ARG A 63 -24.80 2.74 30.96
C ARG A 63 -25.84 2.13 31.91
N ALA A 64 -26.31 0.92 31.64
CA ALA A 64 -27.25 0.21 32.49
C ALA A 64 -26.68 -0.08 33.89
N ALA A 65 -25.41 -0.50 33.98
CA ALA A 65 -24.74 -0.74 35.26
C ALA A 65 -24.66 0.55 36.12
N ARG A 66 -24.34 1.70 35.52
CA ARG A 66 -24.36 3.00 36.25
C ARG A 66 -25.75 3.36 36.75
N GLN A 67 -26.80 3.11 35.95
CA GLN A 67 -28.18 3.36 36.36
C GLN A 67 -28.62 2.48 37.53
N ALA A 68 -28.06 1.27 37.63
CA ALA A 68 -28.27 0.36 38.75
C ALA A 68 -27.41 0.67 39.98
N GLY A 69 -26.52 1.67 39.91
CA GLY A 69 -25.60 2.04 40.99
C GLY A 69 -24.34 1.17 41.08
N ASP A 70 -24.10 0.29 40.11
CA ASP A 70 -22.92 -0.58 40.03
C ASP A 70 -21.80 0.11 39.22
N ALA A 71 -21.10 1.03 39.87
CA ALA A 71 -20.04 1.83 39.24
C ALA A 71 -18.83 0.96 38.81
N THR A 72 -18.43 0.00 39.63
CA THR A 72 -17.27 -0.86 39.33
C THR A 72 -17.50 -1.71 38.10
N HIS A 73 -18.69 -2.30 37.94
CA HIS A 73 -19.00 -3.06 36.74
C HIS A 73 -19.13 -2.16 35.51
N ALA A 74 -19.65 -0.93 35.66
CA ALA A 74 -19.71 0.02 34.57
C ALA A 74 -18.31 0.37 34.03
N ASP A 75 -17.33 0.57 34.90
CA ASP A 75 -15.95 0.89 34.50
C ASP A 75 -15.31 -0.29 33.73
N LEU A 76 -15.53 -1.53 34.18
CA LEU A 76 -15.07 -2.74 33.46
C LEU A 76 -15.72 -2.88 32.07
N LEU A 77 -16.98 -2.47 31.94
CA LEU A 77 -17.69 -2.49 30.65
C LEU A 77 -17.23 -1.37 29.73
N ASP A 78 -16.84 -0.20 30.26
CA ASP A 78 -16.21 0.86 29.48
C ASP A 78 -14.83 0.42 28.96
N ASP A 79 -14.04 -0.29 29.77
CA ASP A 79 -12.76 -0.87 29.34
C ASP A 79 -12.98 -1.91 28.24
N LEU A 80 -13.97 -2.79 28.40
CA LEU A 80 -14.35 -3.76 27.37
C LEU A 80 -14.80 -3.08 26.06
N ALA A 81 -15.57 -1.99 26.16
CA ALA A 81 -15.97 -1.21 25.00
C ALA A 81 -14.75 -0.62 24.28
N LEU A 82 -13.78 -0.11 25.04
CA LEU A 82 -12.53 0.42 24.48
C LEU A 82 -11.75 -0.65 23.73
N GLU A 83 -11.59 -1.85 24.30
CA GLU A 83 -10.90 -2.96 23.64
C GLU A 83 -11.55 -3.33 22.30
N TRP A 84 -12.89 -3.42 22.25
CA TRP A 84 -13.60 -3.67 21.00
C TRP A 84 -13.44 -2.52 19.99
N ALA A 85 -13.48 -1.27 20.45
CA ALA A 85 -13.33 -0.10 19.59
C ALA A 85 -11.91 0.00 19.00
N VAL A 86 -10.87 -0.27 19.80
CA VAL A 86 -9.47 -0.35 19.32
C VAL A 86 -9.32 -1.49 18.32
N THR A 87 -9.90 -2.65 18.60
CA THR A 87 -9.90 -3.77 17.64
C THR A 87 -10.58 -3.39 16.32
N ALA A 88 -11.65 -2.60 16.35
CA ALA A 88 -12.30 -2.10 15.14
C ALA A 88 -11.37 -1.19 14.32
N VAL A 89 -10.64 -0.29 14.98
CA VAL A 89 -9.64 0.59 14.34
C VAL A 89 -8.52 -0.24 13.71
N ASP A 90 -7.99 -1.22 14.43
CA ASP A 90 -6.90 -2.07 13.94
C ASP A 90 -7.32 -2.89 12.73
N LEU A 91 -8.55 -3.42 12.71
CA LEU A 91 -9.09 -4.14 11.54
C LEU A 91 -9.26 -3.24 10.33
N ALA A 92 -9.78 -2.02 10.52
CA ALA A 92 -9.90 -1.06 9.43
C ALA A 92 -8.53 -0.70 8.85
N ARG A 93 -7.53 -0.47 9.71
CA ARG A 93 -6.15 -0.21 9.31
C ARG A 93 -5.52 -1.41 8.60
N ALA A 94 -5.74 -2.62 9.08
CA ALA A 94 -5.24 -3.84 8.46
C ALA A 94 -5.79 -3.99 7.03
N ALA A 95 -7.11 -3.79 6.84
CA ALA A 95 -7.74 -3.86 5.53
C ALA A 95 -7.20 -2.81 4.56
N GLU A 96 -6.92 -1.59 5.02
CA GLU A 96 -6.28 -0.56 4.21
C GLU A 96 -4.86 -0.97 3.77
N LEU A 97 -4.07 -1.51 4.70
CA LEU A 97 -2.71 -1.97 4.41
C LEU A 97 -2.71 -3.15 3.43
N GLU A 98 -3.63 -4.10 3.59
CA GLU A 98 -3.81 -5.22 2.65
C GLU A 98 -4.18 -4.73 1.24
N ALA A 99 -5.08 -3.74 1.13
CA ALA A 99 -5.44 -3.16 -0.15
C ALA A 99 -4.26 -2.46 -0.84
N ARG A 100 -3.44 -1.74 -0.07
CA ARG A 100 -2.21 -1.10 -0.59
C ARG A 100 -1.18 -2.13 -1.02
N ALA A 101 -1.00 -3.20 -0.24
CA ALA A 101 -0.10 -4.29 -0.59
C ALA A 101 -0.52 -4.96 -1.92
N ALA A 102 -1.82 -5.21 -2.11
CA ALA A 102 -2.34 -5.78 -3.33
C ALA A 102 -2.06 -4.91 -4.57
N GLU A 103 -2.14 -3.58 -4.47
CA GLU A 103 -1.81 -2.69 -5.60
C GLU A 103 -0.30 -2.72 -5.90
N VAL A 104 0.56 -2.72 -4.88
CA VAL A 104 2.01 -2.82 -5.06
C VAL A 104 2.41 -4.15 -5.71
N GLU A 105 1.77 -5.26 -5.31
CA GLU A 105 1.99 -6.58 -5.92
C GLU A 105 1.62 -6.57 -7.41
N LYS A 106 0.49 -5.94 -7.76
CA LYS A 106 0.05 -5.79 -9.15
C LYS A 106 1.01 -4.94 -9.97
N GLU A 107 1.42 -3.78 -9.46
CA GLU A 107 2.42 -2.92 -10.12
C GLU A 107 3.74 -3.66 -10.35
N THR A 108 4.19 -4.43 -9.35
CA THR A 108 5.40 -5.25 -9.45
C THR A 108 5.28 -6.30 -10.54
N ALA A 109 4.14 -7.01 -10.60
CA ALA A 109 3.88 -8.00 -11.64
C ALA A 109 3.86 -7.38 -13.05
N GLU A 110 3.29 -6.18 -13.20
CA GLU A 110 3.31 -5.45 -14.46
C GLU A 110 4.72 -5.03 -14.87
N LEU A 111 5.52 -4.51 -13.93
CA LEU A 111 6.91 -4.11 -14.18
C LEU A 111 7.77 -5.32 -14.58
N GLU A 112 7.63 -6.45 -13.89
CA GLU A 112 8.30 -7.69 -14.27
C GLU A 112 7.92 -8.14 -15.68
N ALA A 113 6.63 -8.07 -16.04
CA ALA A 113 6.17 -8.43 -17.37
C ALA A 113 6.72 -7.48 -18.45
N ARG A 114 6.86 -6.19 -18.15
CA ARG A 114 7.51 -5.22 -19.05
C ARG A 114 9.02 -5.51 -19.18
N ALA A 115 9.70 -5.80 -18.08
CA ALA A 115 11.12 -6.14 -18.08
C ALA A 115 11.42 -7.41 -18.89
N LYS A 116 10.63 -8.49 -18.69
CA LYS A 116 10.74 -9.73 -19.47
C LYS A 116 10.56 -9.47 -20.96
N ARG A 117 9.54 -8.70 -21.36
CA ARG A 117 9.32 -8.31 -22.77
C ARG A 117 10.48 -7.50 -23.34
N ALA A 118 11.02 -6.54 -22.59
CA ALA A 118 12.16 -5.75 -23.02
C ALA A 118 13.41 -6.62 -23.24
N LEU A 119 13.71 -7.55 -22.33
CA LEU A 119 14.79 -8.51 -22.50
C LEU A 119 14.62 -9.36 -23.76
N THR A 120 13.42 -9.89 -23.98
CA THR A 120 13.11 -10.65 -25.20
C THR A 120 13.35 -9.83 -26.48
N LEU A 121 12.98 -8.54 -26.49
CA LEU A 121 13.24 -7.66 -27.64
C LEU A 121 14.75 -7.41 -27.86
N ILE A 122 15.52 -7.26 -26.78
CA ILE A 122 16.98 -7.13 -26.84
C ILE A 122 17.60 -8.39 -27.43
N GLU A 123 17.21 -9.58 -26.95
CA GLU A 123 17.70 -10.87 -27.44
C GLU A 123 17.35 -11.09 -28.92
N GLN A 124 16.12 -10.78 -29.33
CA GLN A 124 15.71 -10.85 -30.73
C GLN A 124 16.53 -9.89 -31.61
N THR A 125 16.79 -8.67 -31.13
CA THR A 125 17.59 -7.68 -31.86
C THR A 125 19.03 -8.14 -32.01
N LEU A 126 19.62 -8.68 -30.94
CA LEU A 126 20.96 -9.25 -30.97
C LEU A 126 21.06 -10.42 -31.96
N ALA A 127 20.09 -11.33 -31.96
CA ALA A 127 20.03 -12.46 -32.88
C ALA A 127 19.86 -12.02 -34.35
N ARG A 128 18.99 -11.03 -34.62
CA ARG A 128 18.82 -10.46 -35.97
C ARG A 128 20.11 -9.79 -36.45
N ARG A 129 20.78 -9.03 -35.57
CA ARG A 129 22.05 -8.39 -35.90
C ARG A 129 23.15 -9.41 -36.16
N GLY A 130 23.27 -10.45 -35.33
CA GLY A 130 24.23 -11.55 -35.54
C GLY A 130 24.05 -12.18 -36.91
N LYS A 131 22.81 -12.50 -37.30
CA LYS A 131 22.50 -13.02 -38.64
C LYS A 131 22.85 -12.04 -39.77
N ALA A 132 22.64 -10.74 -39.57
CA ALA A 132 23.00 -9.73 -40.57
C ALA A 132 24.52 -9.58 -40.72
N ALA A 133 25.26 -9.59 -39.60
CA ALA A 133 26.72 -9.53 -39.58
C ALA A 133 27.34 -10.72 -40.33
N GLU A 134 26.85 -11.94 -40.11
CA GLU A 134 27.31 -13.13 -40.84
C GLU A 134 27.06 -13.01 -42.35
N LYS A 135 25.91 -12.46 -42.76
CA LYS A 135 25.62 -12.21 -44.18
C LYS A 135 26.57 -11.19 -44.80
N LEU A 136 26.94 -10.13 -44.07
CA LEU A 136 27.91 -9.13 -44.55
C LEU A 136 29.30 -9.74 -44.72
N ARG A 137 29.75 -10.54 -43.75
CA ARG A 137 31.03 -11.27 -43.84
C ARG A 137 31.06 -12.22 -45.04
N ALA A 138 29.96 -12.92 -45.31
CA ALA A 138 29.85 -13.78 -46.49
C ALA A 138 29.97 -13.02 -47.83
N LEU A 139 29.68 -11.71 -47.83
CA LEU A 139 29.86 -10.82 -48.97
C LEU A 139 31.24 -10.11 -48.98
N GLY A 140 32.13 -10.43 -48.04
CA GLY A 140 33.45 -9.81 -47.90
C GLY A 140 33.45 -8.43 -47.24
N VAL A 141 32.35 -8.03 -46.58
CA VAL A 141 32.24 -6.77 -45.85
C VAL A 141 32.33 -7.03 -44.35
N GLU A 142 33.30 -6.42 -43.66
CA GLU A 142 33.40 -6.54 -42.20
C GLU A 142 32.40 -5.60 -41.51
N PRO A 143 31.54 -6.11 -40.61
CA PRO A 143 30.58 -5.28 -39.89
C PRO A 143 31.25 -4.38 -38.85
N GLU A 144 30.83 -3.12 -38.79
CA GLU A 144 31.32 -2.12 -37.84
C GLU A 144 30.91 -2.47 -36.39
N PRO A 145 31.81 -2.28 -35.39
CA PRO A 145 31.49 -2.53 -33.98
C PRO A 145 30.47 -1.53 -33.43
N LEU A 146 29.70 -1.95 -32.41
CA LEU A 146 28.75 -1.07 -31.73
C LEU A 146 29.45 0.12 -31.08
N GLY A 147 29.04 1.33 -31.42
CA GLY A 147 29.28 2.51 -30.61
C GLY A 147 28.46 2.50 -29.31
N PRO A 148 28.79 3.36 -28.33
CA PRO A 148 28.05 3.45 -27.08
C PRO A 148 26.59 3.84 -27.32
N VAL A 149 25.66 3.09 -26.71
CA VAL A 149 24.23 3.44 -26.71
C VAL A 149 24.03 4.52 -25.66
N VAL A 150 23.77 5.75 -26.11
CA VAL A 150 23.35 6.85 -25.22
C VAL A 150 21.83 6.71 -25.01
N PRO A 151 21.34 6.58 -23.76
CA PRO A 151 19.90 6.56 -23.50
C PRO A 151 19.30 7.88 -23.98
N ARG A 152 18.29 7.82 -24.84
CA ARG A 152 17.49 8.99 -25.20
C ARG A 152 16.67 9.37 -23.97
N ALA A 153 16.98 10.50 -23.36
CA ALA A 153 16.28 10.99 -22.18
C ALA A 153 14.76 11.12 -22.45
N GLU A 154 13.96 10.91 -21.42
CA GLU A 154 12.48 10.79 -21.47
C GLU A 154 11.73 12.06 -21.90
N SER A 155 12.43 13.12 -22.33
CA SER A 155 11.89 14.43 -22.69
C SER A 155 11.02 14.45 -23.95
N GLU A 156 10.88 13.34 -24.67
CA GLU A 156 10.02 13.25 -25.87
C GLU A 156 8.60 12.73 -25.59
N ARG A 157 8.31 12.26 -24.36
CA ARG A 157 6.95 11.82 -24.00
C ARG A 157 6.03 12.95 -23.54
N GLU A 158 6.58 14.07 -23.08
CA GLU A 158 5.79 15.22 -22.59
C GLU A 158 5.26 16.09 -23.75
N GLY A 159 5.92 16.10 -24.91
CA GLY A 159 5.53 16.93 -26.06
C GLY A 159 4.38 16.39 -26.93
N ALA A 160 3.90 15.17 -26.68
CA ALA A 160 2.81 14.56 -27.46
C ALA A 160 1.40 14.84 -26.89
N ALA A 161 1.30 15.41 -25.68
CA ALA A 161 0.02 15.74 -25.05
C ALA A 161 -0.50 17.15 -25.40
N ASP A 162 0.35 18.07 -25.87
CA ASP A 162 -0.03 19.47 -26.13
C ASP A 162 -0.31 19.81 -27.61
N ALA A 163 -0.28 18.83 -28.51
CA ALA A 163 -0.62 19.05 -29.92
C ALA A 163 -2.12 18.78 -30.20
N GLN A 164 -3.00 19.47 -29.49
CA GLN A 164 -4.39 19.66 -29.93
C GLN A 164 -4.44 20.95 -30.76
N PRO A 165 -4.75 20.90 -32.07
CA PRO A 165 -4.84 22.12 -32.84
C PRO A 165 -6.09 22.89 -32.42
N ALA A 166 -5.87 24.06 -31.83
CA ALA A 166 -6.86 25.12 -31.74
C ALA A 166 -7.31 25.47 -33.17
N ALA A 167 -8.53 25.11 -33.54
CA ALA A 167 -9.21 25.71 -34.67
C ALA A 167 -9.80 27.04 -34.22
N THR A 168 -9.02 28.10 -34.38
CA THR A 168 -9.46 29.50 -34.25
C THR A 168 -10.39 29.86 -35.40
N GLU A 169 -11.42 30.65 -35.07
CA GLU A 169 -12.38 31.33 -35.92
C GLU A 169 -11.76 32.10 -37.11
N ALA A 170 -12.50 32.20 -38.23
CA ALA A 170 -12.87 33.47 -38.91
C ALA A 170 -13.64 33.18 -40.23
N THR A 171 -14.92 33.61 -40.41
CA THR A 171 -15.40 34.93 -40.96
C THR A 171 -15.26 34.97 -42.51
N PRO A 172 -16.19 35.50 -43.33
CA PRO A 172 -17.06 36.69 -43.16
C PRO A 172 -18.56 36.46 -43.02
#